data_AF-A0A848V8I4-F1
#
_entry.id   AF-A0A848V8I4-F1
#
_cell.length_a   1.000
_cell.length_b   1.000
_cell.length_c   1.000
_cell.angle_alpha   90.00
_cell.angle_beta   90.00
_cell.angle_gamma   90.00
#
_symmetry.space_group_name_H-M   'P 1'
#
loop_
_entity.id
_entity.type
_entity.pdbx_description
1 polymer ?
#
loop_
_entity_poly.entity_id
_entity_poly.type
_entity_poly.pdbx_seq_one_letter_code
_entity_poly.pdbx_strand_id
1 'polypeptide(L)'
;MSDFEFKDLGEGNFALSGVMGFATADQILKESESHFEEHTRLEVDLGGVTETDSAGLALLLEWITWANHTVREIRFKNTPEKITAIARTTEVEGLLKRGERWSGFIEAPTATEDVPAG
;
A
#
# COMPACT_ATOMS: atom_id res chain seq x y z
N MET A 1 -19.20 -7.69 -14.30
CA MET A 1 -19.12 -7.53 -12.83
C MET A 1 -17.64 -7.53 -12.54
N SER A 2 -17.10 -6.48 -11.94
CA SER A 2 -15.69 -6.44 -11.58
C SER A 2 -15.45 -7.44 -10.45
N ASP A 3 -14.45 -8.29 -10.57
CA ASP A 3 -14.10 -9.29 -9.55
C ASP A 3 -13.44 -8.66 -8.31
N PHE A 4 -13.17 -7.35 -8.36
CA PHE A 4 -12.61 -6.56 -7.27
C PHE A 4 -13.32 -5.20 -7.17
N GLU A 5 -13.16 -4.55 -6.02
CA GLU A 5 -13.59 -3.17 -5.77
C GLU A 5 -12.49 -2.45 -4.98
N PHE A 6 -12.00 -1.32 -5.51
CA PHE A 6 -11.06 -0.43 -4.84
C PHE A 6 -11.80 0.87 -4.46
N LYS A 7 -11.71 1.24 -3.19
CA LYS A 7 -12.40 2.40 -2.62
C LYS A 7 -11.40 3.35 -1.99
N ASP A 8 -11.48 4.62 -2.38
CA ASP A 8 -10.87 5.72 -1.64
C ASP A 8 -11.75 6.09 -0.45
N LEU A 9 -11.20 5.96 0.75
CA LEU A 9 -11.85 6.33 2.02
C LEU A 9 -11.47 7.76 2.44
N GLY A 10 -10.58 8.42 1.69
CA GLY A 10 -10.08 9.76 1.97
C GLY A 10 -8.89 9.78 2.93
N GLU A 11 -8.21 10.92 2.97
CA GLU A 11 -7.03 11.15 3.83
C GLU A 11 -5.89 10.12 3.61
N GLY A 12 -5.79 9.57 2.40
CA GLY A 12 -4.79 8.55 2.06
C GLY A 12 -5.16 7.14 2.54
N ASN A 13 -6.41 6.91 2.97
CA ASN A 13 -6.91 5.59 3.32
C ASN A 13 -7.67 4.98 2.15
N PHE A 14 -7.40 3.71 1.88
CA PHE A 14 -7.98 2.95 0.78
C PHE A 14 -8.46 1.60 1.28
N ALA A 15 -9.47 1.04 0.64
CA ALA A 15 -9.94 -0.32 0.89
C ALA A 15 -9.99 -1.10 -0.43
N LEU A 16 -9.39 -2.27 -0.44
CA LEU A 16 -9.49 -3.23 -1.53
C LEU A 16 -10.31 -4.44 -1.08
N SER A 17 -11.28 -4.83 -1.91
CA SER A 17 -12.10 -6.00 -1.69
C SER A 17 -12.29 -6.85 -2.94
N GLY A 18 -12.62 -8.13 -2.75
CA GLY A 18 -12.78 -9.10 -3.82
C GLY A 18 -11.49 -9.86 -4.16
N VAL A 19 -11.34 -10.26 -5.43
CA VAL A 19 -10.24 -11.10 -5.90
C VAL A 19 -9.02 -10.24 -6.19
N MET A 20 -7.90 -10.58 -5.55
CA MET A 20 -6.57 -9.97 -5.75
C MET A 20 -5.60 -11.00 -6.34
N GLY A 21 -5.74 -11.26 -7.64
CA GLY A 21 -4.98 -12.31 -8.33
C GLY A 21 -4.63 -11.93 -9.77
N PHE A 22 -4.15 -12.90 -10.54
CA PHE A 22 -3.61 -12.63 -11.88
C PHE A 22 -4.56 -11.87 -12.81
N ALA A 23 -5.86 -12.15 -12.75
CA ALA A 23 -6.87 -11.50 -13.60
C ALA A 23 -7.18 -10.05 -13.20
N THR A 24 -6.94 -9.68 -11.94
CA THR A 24 -7.34 -8.38 -11.37
C THR A 24 -6.15 -7.48 -11.03
N ALA A 25 -4.96 -8.03 -10.79
CA ALA A 25 -3.79 -7.29 -10.32
C ALA A 25 -3.40 -6.10 -11.21
N ASP A 26 -3.36 -6.28 -12.54
CA ASP A 26 -3.01 -5.20 -13.48
C ASP A 26 -4.07 -4.07 -13.46
N GLN A 27 -5.34 -4.43 -13.33
CA GLN A 27 -6.43 -3.46 -13.24
C GLN A 27 -6.40 -2.70 -11.91
N ILE A 28 -6.20 -3.42 -10.81
CA ILE A 28 -6.06 -2.85 -9.46
C ILE A 28 -4.88 -1.87 -9.42
N LEU A 29 -3.73 -2.24 -9.99
CA LEU A 29 -2.55 -1.36 -10.04
C LEU A 29 -2.87 -0.03 -10.72
N LYS A 30 -3.40 -0.09 -11.95
CA LYS A 30 -3.72 1.11 -12.74
C LYS A 30 -4.75 2.00 -12.07
N GLU A 31 -5.78 1.40 -11.47
CA GLU A 31 -6.80 2.15 -10.75
C GLU A 31 -6.18 2.83 -9.52
N SER A 32 -5.41 2.09 -8.71
CA SER A 32 -4.79 2.60 -7.49
C SER A 32 -3.77 3.71 -7.72
N GLU A 33 -2.97 3.68 -8.79
CA GLU A 33 -1.93 4.68 -9.05
C GLU A 33 -2.52 6.10 -9.13
N SER A 34 -3.62 6.27 -9.85
CA SER A 34 -4.28 7.59 -9.98
C SER A 34 -4.76 8.14 -8.64
N HIS A 35 -5.24 7.26 -7.74
CA HIS A 35 -5.68 7.65 -6.40
C HIS A 35 -4.51 7.92 -5.45
N PHE A 36 -3.42 7.16 -5.59
CA PHE A 36 -2.24 7.30 -4.74
C PHE A 36 -1.46 8.59 -5.01
N GLU A 37 -1.51 9.13 -6.23
CA GLU A 37 -0.84 10.38 -6.60
C GLU A 37 -1.26 11.58 -5.74
N GLU A 38 -2.46 11.55 -5.17
CA GLU A 38 -3.01 12.65 -4.36
C GLU A 38 -2.50 12.65 -2.90
N HIS A 39 -1.87 11.56 -2.42
CA HIS A 39 -1.53 11.39 -1.01
C HIS A 39 -0.09 10.92 -0.76
N THR A 40 0.63 11.59 0.14
CA THR A 40 2.01 11.22 0.54
C THR A 40 2.08 10.04 1.50
N ARG A 41 0.99 9.76 2.22
CA ARG A 41 0.83 8.62 3.12
C ARG A 41 -0.38 7.81 2.67
N LEU A 42 -0.15 6.53 2.45
CA LEU A 42 -1.11 5.59 1.90
C LEU A 42 -1.31 4.46 2.90
N GLU A 43 -2.56 4.13 3.16
CA GLU A 43 -2.94 2.98 3.96
C GLU A 43 -4.00 2.19 3.21
N VAL A 44 -3.72 0.92 2.92
CA VAL A 44 -4.62 0.06 2.14
C VAL A 44 -5.13 -1.07 3.01
N ASP A 45 -6.43 -1.08 3.28
CA ASP A 45 -7.12 -2.18 3.96
C ASP A 45 -7.42 -3.32 2.98
N LEU A 46 -6.82 -4.47 3.23
CA LEU A 46 -6.99 -5.70 2.46
C LEU A 46 -7.99 -6.67 3.12
N GLY A 47 -8.71 -6.23 4.16
CA GLY A 47 -9.65 -7.07 4.91
C GLY A 47 -10.86 -7.52 4.10
N GLY A 48 -11.16 -6.84 2.99
CA GLY A 48 -12.20 -7.25 2.04
C GLY A 48 -11.74 -8.24 0.97
N VAL A 49 -10.45 -8.58 0.92
CA VAL A 49 -9.91 -9.49 -0.10
C VAL A 49 -10.39 -10.92 0.18
N THR A 50 -11.12 -11.49 -0.78
CA THR A 50 -11.71 -12.82 -0.65
C THR A 50 -10.79 -13.92 -1.17
N GLU A 51 -10.01 -13.61 -2.21
CA GLU A 51 -9.08 -14.55 -2.85
C GLU A 51 -7.80 -13.84 -3.28
N THR A 52 -6.66 -14.52 -3.16
CA THR A 52 -5.36 -13.99 -3.57
C THR A 52 -4.42 -15.10 -4.02
N ASP A 53 -3.41 -14.76 -4.83
CA ASP A 53 -2.36 -15.67 -5.30
C ASP A 53 -1.00 -14.96 -5.34
N SER A 54 -0.03 -15.50 -6.07
CA SER A 54 1.30 -14.91 -6.24
C SER A 54 1.29 -13.57 -6.98
N ALA A 55 0.32 -13.33 -7.88
CA ALA A 55 0.16 -12.03 -8.53
C ALA A 55 -0.35 -10.97 -7.55
N GLY A 56 -1.19 -11.36 -6.58
CA GLY A 56 -1.56 -10.49 -5.47
C GLY A 56 -0.36 -10.06 -4.62
N LEU A 57 0.59 -10.96 -4.36
CA LEU A 57 1.83 -10.60 -3.68
C LEU A 57 2.70 -9.67 -4.53
N ALA A 58 2.83 -9.96 -5.83
CA ALA A 58 3.57 -9.11 -6.76
C ALA A 58 3.00 -7.68 -6.81
N LEU A 59 1.66 -7.55 -6.79
CA LEU A 59 0.99 -6.26 -6.70
C LEU A 59 1.40 -5.46 -5.46
N LEU A 60 1.43 -6.08 -4.27
CA LEU A 60 1.88 -5.40 -3.05
C LEU A 60 3.34 -4.94 -3.15
N LEU A 61 4.21 -5.76 -3.76
CA LEU A 61 5.61 -5.40 -3.97
C LEU A 61 5.78 -4.25 -4.98
N GLU A 62 4.95 -4.22 -6.02
CA GLU A 62 4.91 -3.14 -7.00
C GLU A 62 4.49 -1.82 -6.32
N TRP A 63 3.45 -1.86 -5.48
CA TRP A 63 3.03 -0.70 -4.69
C TRP A 63 4.10 -0.18 -3.73
N ILE A 64 4.84 -1.07 -3.05
CA ILE A 64 5.98 -0.67 -2.22
C ILE A 64 7.07 0.00 -3.10
N THR A 65 7.34 -0.58 -4.28
CA THR A 65 8.37 -0.08 -5.19
C THR A 65 7.99 1.30 -5.73
N TRP A 66 6.75 1.46 -6.16
CA TRP A 66 6.18 2.72 -6.64
C TRP A 66 6.20 3.80 -5.54
N ALA A 67 5.75 3.48 -4.33
CA ALA A 67 5.77 4.41 -3.21
C ALA A 67 7.19 4.86 -2.86
N ASN A 68 8.16 3.92 -2.89
CA ASN A 68 9.56 4.23 -2.66
C ASN A 68 10.15 5.14 -3.77
N HIS A 69 9.81 4.88 -5.04
CA HIS A 69 10.27 5.69 -6.17
C HIS A 69 9.66 7.11 -6.17
N THR A 70 8.47 7.27 -5.60
CA THR A 70 7.74 8.55 -5.53
C THR A 70 7.91 9.27 -4.19
N VAL A 71 8.74 8.75 -3.28
CA VAL A 71 8.98 9.30 -1.92
C VAL A 71 7.68 9.40 -1.10
N ARG A 72 6.88 8.33 -1.16
CA ARG A 72 5.61 8.18 -0.43
C ARG A 72 5.71 7.03 0.57
N GLU A 73 4.86 7.06 1.58
CA GLU A 73 4.70 5.98 2.55
C GLU A 73 3.48 5.13 2.18
N ILE A 74 3.62 3.80 2.19
CA ILE A 74 2.49 2.88 2.02
C ILE A 74 2.46 1.82 3.11
N ARG A 75 1.27 1.55 3.65
CA ARG A 75 1.01 0.53 4.68
C ARG A 75 -0.16 -0.35 4.27
N PHE A 76 -0.10 -1.61 4.69
CA PHE A 76 -1.16 -2.59 4.44
C PHE A 76 -1.82 -2.98 5.77
N LYS A 77 -3.15 -2.93 5.82
CA LYS A 77 -3.96 -3.44 6.94
C LYS A 77 -4.66 -4.73 6.54
N ASN A 78 -4.90 -5.58 7.53
CA ASN A 78 -5.64 -6.85 7.37
C ASN A 78 -5.11 -7.73 6.22
N THR A 79 -3.78 -7.77 6.02
CA THR A 79 -3.15 -8.54 4.94
C THR A 79 -3.54 -10.02 5.02
N PRO A 80 -4.08 -10.62 3.93
CA PRO A 80 -4.48 -12.02 3.93
C PRO A 80 -3.35 -12.98 4.32
N GLU A 81 -3.64 -14.00 5.13
CA GLU A 81 -2.64 -14.99 5.57
C GLU A 81 -1.94 -15.68 4.39
N LYS A 82 -2.67 -15.88 3.28
CA LYS A 82 -2.15 -16.48 2.05
C LYS A 82 -1.03 -15.63 1.41
N ILE A 83 -1.14 -14.30 1.44
CA ILE A 83 -0.05 -13.39 1.00
C ILE A 83 1.19 -13.63 1.85
N THR A 84 1.02 -13.68 3.18
CA THR A 84 2.12 -13.91 4.12
C THR A 84 2.77 -15.28 3.91
N ALA A 85 1.98 -16.33 3.66
CA ALA A 85 2.47 -17.67 3.36
C ALA A 85 3.28 -17.73 2.05
N ILE A 86 2.81 -17.06 0.99
CA ILE A 86 3.53 -16.99 -0.29
C ILE A 86 4.82 -16.20 -0.12
N ALA A 87 4.79 -15.07 0.58
CA ALA A 87 5.97 -14.22 0.82
C ALA A 87 7.07 -14.96 1.60
N ARG A 88 6.69 -15.79 2.58
CA ARG A 88 7.63 -16.67 3.30
C ARG A 88 8.24 -17.73 2.39
N THR A 89 7.42 -18.36 1.55
CA THR A 89 7.88 -19.45 0.67
C THR A 89 8.79 -18.94 -0.45
N THR A 90 8.63 -17.67 -0.85
CA THR A 90 9.40 -17.03 -1.93
C THR A 90 10.55 -16.15 -1.41
N GLU A 91 10.84 -16.19 -0.10
CA GLU A 91 11.89 -15.39 0.56
C GLU A 91 11.76 -13.86 0.42
N VAL A 92 10.61 -13.37 -0.06
CA VAL A 92 10.31 -11.93 -0.21
C VAL A 92 9.59 -11.32 0.99
N GLU A 93 9.37 -12.08 2.07
CA GLU A 93 8.77 -11.57 3.32
C GLU A 93 9.53 -10.34 3.85
N GLY A 94 10.86 -10.32 3.68
CA GLY A 94 11.69 -9.18 4.07
C GLY A 94 11.45 -7.93 3.22
N LEU A 95 11.00 -8.05 1.97
CA LEU A 95 10.61 -6.92 1.12
C LEU A 95 9.28 -6.33 1.58
N LEU A 96 8.30 -7.19 1.83
CA LEU A 96 6.99 -6.82 2.34
C LEU A 96 7.12 -6.06 3.68
N LYS A 97 7.92 -6.60 4.61
CA LYS A 97 8.23 -5.95 5.90
C LYS A 97 9.03 -4.66 5.79
N ARG A 98 9.81 -4.45 4.73
CA ARG A 98 10.55 -3.20 4.52
C ARG A 98 9.61 -2.05 4.15
N GLY A 99 8.56 -2.31 3.37
CA GLY A 99 7.49 -1.34 3.13
C GLY A 99 6.86 -0.87 4.44
N GLU A 100 6.62 -1.78 5.38
CA GLU A 100 6.08 -1.45 6.71
C GLU A 100 7.05 -0.64 7.60
N ARG A 101 8.37 -0.73 7.35
CA ARG A 101 9.42 -0.21 8.25
C ARG A 101 9.94 1.19 7.91
N TRP A 102 9.53 1.80 6.80
CA TRP A 102 10.05 3.13 6.41
C TRP A 102 9.58 4.28 7.33
N SER A 103 8.55 4.09 8.16
CA SER A 103 8.04 5.13 9.07
C SER A 103 8.91 5.46 10.30
N GLY A 104 10.23 5.33 10.20
CA GLY A 104 11.14 5.61 11.31
C GLY A 104 11.89 6.94 11.25
N PHE A 105 11.96 7.65 10.11
CA PHE A 105 13.00 8.68 9.94
C PHE A 105 12.59 10.00 9.27
N ILE A 106 11.32 10.28 9.04
CA ILE A 106 10.91 11.65 8.67
C ILE A 106 9.89 12.15 9.69
N GLU A 107 10.40 12.52 10.87
CA GLU A 107 9.79 13.63 11.61
C GLU A 107 9.80 14.82 10.65
N ALA A 108 8.62 15.23 10.18
CA ALA A 108 8.48 16.52 9.54
C ALA A 108 9.07 17.55 10.51
N PRO A 109 9.95 18.47 10.08
CA PRO A 109 10.30 19.59 10.95
C PRO A 109 8.98 20.27 11.29
N THR A 110 8.57 20.20 12.55
CA THR A 110 7.46 20.98 13.05
C THR A 110 7.86 22.42 12.79
N ALA A 111 7.21 23.04 11.81
CA ALA A 111 7.24 24.48 11.64
C ALA A 111 6.58 25.07 12.89
N THR A 112 7.37 25.19 13.96
CA THR A 112 7.02 26.01 15.10
C THR A 112 7.64 27.36 14.80
N GLU A 113 6.79 28.23 14.25
CA GLU A 113 6.93 29.67 14.34
C GLU A 113 7.43 30.07 15.73
N ASP A 114 8.57 30.74 15.81
CA ASP A 114 8.80 31.80 16.78
C ASP A 114 9.83 32.78 16.19
N VAL A 115 9.32 33.80 15.51
CA VAL A 115 10.10 35.00 15.17
C VAL A 115 9.90 36.00 16.32
N PRO A 116 10.89 36.20 17.21
CA PRO A 116 10.78 37.28 18.18
C PRO A 116 10.91 38.62 17.45
N ALA A 117 9.83 39.39 17.46
CA ALA A 117 9.84 40.80 17.06
C ALA A 117 10.74 41.57 18.04
N GLY A 118 11.92 41.96 17.55
CA GLY A 118 12.79 42.96 18.17
C GLY A 118 12.59 44.34 17.56
#